data_AF-A0A662S4J2-F1
#
_entry.id   AF-A0A662S4J2-F1
#
_cell.length_a   1.000
_cell.length_b   1.000
_cell.length_c   1.000
_cell.angle_alpha   90.00
_cell.angle_beta   90.00
_cell.angle_gamma   90.00
#
_symmetry.space_group_name_H-M   'P 1'
#
loop_
_entity.id
_entity.type
_entity.pdbx_description
1 polymer ?
#
loop_
_entity_poly.entity_id
_entity_poly.type
_entity_poly.pdbx_seq_one_letter_code
_entity_poly.pdbx_strand_id
1 'polypeptide(L)'
;MGEGIDVDEEELRSLLLRLIEPFGPSFELVLELLMRQVLGDKSITGTLINDPRSFYEALAHAVGSEGRVEALVSLASISFRRESVSTTPKRFVEMLKEGDRENVLLILSRVLEMARGIRRSMIEGVEG
;
A
#
# COMPACT_ATOMS: atom_id res chain seq x y z
N MET A 1 -4.42 -25.22 10.72
CA MET A 1 -4.96 -24.76 9.43
C MET A 1 -5.21 -23.27 9.61
N GLY A 2 -4.24 -22.44 9.24
CA GLY A 2 -4.46 -20.98 9.26
C GLY A 2 -5.24 -20.62 8.02
N GLU A 3 -6.39 -19.97 8.17
CA GLU A 3 -7.03 -19.27 7.06
C GLU A 3 -5.99 -18.27 6.53
N GLY A 4 -5.51 -18.48 5.30
CA GLY A 4 -4.57 -17.56 4.69
C GLY A 4 -5.24 -16.20 4.57
N ILE A 5 -4.56 -15.14 5.01
CA ILE A 5 -5.05 -13.77 4.80
C ILE A 5 -5.11 -13.55 3.29
N ASP A 6 -6.33 -13.47 2.76
CA ASP A 6 -6.58 -13.23 1.34
C ASP A 6 -6.79 -11.73 1.12
N VAL A 7 -5.96 -11.15 0.26
CA VAL A 7 -6.01 -9.72 -0.10
C VAL A 7 -6.31 -9.66 -1.58
N ASP A 8 -7.48 -9.11 -1.92
CA ASP A 8 -7.88 -8.90 -3.30
C ASP A 8 -6.96 -7.88 -3.99
N GLU A 9 -6.40 -8.29 -5.12
CA GLU A 9 -5.38 -7.53 -5.82
C GLU A 9 -5.94 -6.24 -6.44
N GLU A 10 -7.17 -6.26 -6.95
CA GLU A 10 -7.83 -5.09 -7.55
C GLU A 10 -8.23 -4.07 -6.48
N GLU A 11 -8.69 -4.53 -5.32
CA GLU A 11 -8.94 -3.67 -4.18
C GLU A 11 -7.65 -3.00 -3.68
N LEU A 12 -6.56 -3.76 -3.58
CA LEU A 12 -5.25 -3.23 -3.22
C LEU A 12 -4.75 -2.22 -4.25
N ARG A 13 -4.96 -2.48 -5.53
CA ARG A 13 -4.64 -1.54 -6.61
C ARG A 13 -5.43 -0.24 -6.46
N SER A 14 -6.75 -0.33 -6.26
CA SER A 14 -7.61 0.82 -6.02
C SER A 14 -7.15 1.63 -4.80
N LEU A 15 -6.72 0.95 -3.74
CA LEU A 15 -6.17 1.59 -2.55
C LEU A 15 -4.89 2.37 -2.85
N LEU A 16 -3.93 1.74 -3.54
CA LEU A 16 -2.65 2.38 -3.90
C LEU A 16 -2.86 3.61 -4.78
N LEU A 17 -3.77 3.54 -5.76
CA LEU A 17 -4.11 4.67 -6.62
C LEU A 17 -4.66 5.85 -5.81
N ARG A 18 -5.58 5.59 -4.88
CA ARG A 18 -6.11 6.64 -3.98
C ARG A 18 -5.05 7.26 -3.07
N LEU A 19 -4.04 6.48 -2.69
CA LEU A 19 -2.95 6.98 -1.84
C LEU A 19 -2.02 7.93 -2.58
N ILE A 20 -1.80 7.69 -3.86
CA ILE A 20 -0.90 8.49 -4.68
C ILE A 20 -1.62 9.56 -5.50
N GLU A 21 -2.95 9.55 -5.55
CA GLU A 21 -3.79 10.56 -6.20
C GLU A 21 -3.37 12.01 -5.88
N PRO A 22 -3.03 12.39 -4.62
CA PRO A 22 -2.61 13.75 -4.29
C PRO A 22 -1.34 14.22 -5.00
N PHE A 23 -0.50 13.30 -5.47
CA PHE A 23 0.72 13.61 -6.23
C PHE A 23 0.46 13.78 -7.73
N GLY A 24 -0.77 13.50 -8.18
CA GLY A 24 -1.23 13.65 -9.55
C GLY A 24 -0.87 12.47 -10.47
N PRO A 25 -1.51 12.40 -11.65
CA PRO A 25 -1.41 11.25 -12.56
C PRO A 25 -0.01 11.05 -13.14
N SER A 26 0.78 12.12 -13.28
CA SER A 26 2.16 12.01 -13.74
C SER A 26 3.06 11.30 -12.74
N PHE A 27 2.81 11.48 -11.43
CA PHE A 27 3.55 10.78 -10.40
C PHE A 27 3.27 9.28 -10.43
N GLU A 28 2.00 8.89 -10.54
CA GLU A 28 1.58 7.48 -10.72
C GLU A 28 2.30 6.82 -11.90
N LEU A 29 2.24 7.44 -13.09
CA LEU A 29 2.83 6.89 -14.30
C LEU A 29 4.36 6.71 -14.16
N VAL A 30 5.05 7.72 -13.61
CA VAL A 30 6.50 7.65 -13.41
C VAL A 30 6.86 6.60 -12.37
N LEU A 31 6.12 6.52 -11.27
CA LEU A 31 6.34 5.53 -10.23
C LEU A 31 6.17 4.11 -10.78
N GLU A 32 5.09 3.85 -11.52
CA GLU A 32 4.84 2.55 -12.16
C GLU A 32 5.97 2.19 -13.13
N LEU A 33 6.37 3.13 -14.01
CA LEU A 33 7.42 2.89 -14.99
C LEU A 33 8.75 2.55 -14.32
N LEU A 34 9.13 3.28 -13.26
CA LEU A 34 10.37 3.05 -12.52
C LEU A 34 10.33 1.72 -11.73
N MET A 35 9.20 1.38 -11.12
CA MET A 35 9.05 0.09 -10.44
C MET A 35 9.11 -1.08 -11.43
N ARG A 36 8.53 -0.95 -12.62
CA ARG A 36 8.61 -1.96 -13.68
C ARG A 36 10.04 -2.18 -14.20
N GLN A 37 10.93 -1.20 -14.13
CA GLN A 37 12.34 -1.42 -14.47
C GLN A 37 13.02 -2.44 -13.54
N VAL A 38 12.54 -2.56 -12.30
CA VAL A 38 13.06 -3.52 -11.32
C VAL A 38 12.25 -4.83 -11.35
N LEU A 39 10.93 -4.73 -11.43
CA LEU A 39 10.02 -5.89 -11.32
C LEU A 39 9.80 -6.62 -12.66
N GLY A 40 10.11 -5.99 -13.79
CA GLY A 40 9.79 -6.48 -15.12
C GLY A 40 8.28 -6.53 -15.35
N ASP A 41 7.80 -7.66 -15.90
CA ASP A 41 6.38 -7.88 -16.21
C ASP A 41 5.54 -8.34 -15.01
N LYS A 42 6.13 -8.45 -13.82
CA LYS A 42 5.40 -8.84 -12.61
C LYS A 42 4.41 -7.74 -12.23
N SER A 43 3.23 -8.15 -11.78
CA SER A 43 2.27 -7.22 -11.20
C SER A 43 2.85 -6.54 -9.96
N ILE A 44 2.71 -5.21 -9.84
CA ILE A 44 3.18 -4.44 -8.68
C ILE A 44 2.42 -4.86 -7.42
N THR A 45 1.09 -4.95 -7.50
CA THR A 45 0.22 -5.37 -6.39
C THR A 45 0.40 -6.85 -6.07
N GLY A 46 0.50 -7.70 -7.08
CA GLY A 46 0.84 -9.11 -6.90
C GLY A 46 2.22 -9.29 -6.24
N THR A 47 3.20 -8.42 -6.56
CA THR A 47 4.51 -8.42 -5.90
C THR A 47 4.39 -7.97 -4.44
N LEU A 48 3.62 -6.92 -4.13
CA LEU A 48 3.38 -6.50 -2.75
C LEU A 48 2.79 -7.64 -1.88
N ILE A 49 1.88 -8.43 -2.46
CA ILE A 49 1.22 -9.55 -1.76
C ILE A 49 2.15 -10.77 -1.61
N ASN A 50 2.89 -11.13 -2.66
CA ASN A 50 3.63 -12.39 -2.73
C ASN A 50 5.10 -12.26 -2.34
N ASP A 51 5.70 -11.09 -2.57
CA ASP A 51 7.11 -10.80 -2.30
C ASP A 51 7.29 -9.33 -1.88
N PRO A 52 6.91 -8.99 -0.63
CA PRO A 52 6.99 -7.61 -0.12
C PRO A 52 8.39 -7.01 -0.19
N ARG A 53 9.43 -7.86 -0.15
CA ARG A 53 10.82 -7.42 -0.24
C ARG A 53 11.15 -6.94 -1.65
N SER A 54 10.82 -7.72 -2.68
CA SER A 54 10.99 -7.26 -4.07
C SER A 54 10.18 -5.98 -4.34
N PHE A 55 8.98 -5.86 -3.77
CA PHE A 55 8.19 -4.63 -3.86
C PHE A 55 8.93 -3.44 -3.22
N TYR A 56 9.47 -3.61 -2.01
CA TYR A 56 10.25 -2.57 -1.34
C TYR A 56 11.48 -2.16 -2.16
N GLU A 57 12.24 -3.12 -2.68
CA GLU A 57 13.44 -2.84 -3.48
C GLU A 57 13.10 -2.04 -4.74
N ALA A 58 12.00 -2.40 -5.42
CA ALA A 58 11.50 -1.65 -6.57
C ALA A 58 11.02 -0.24 -6.20
N LEU A 59 10.30 -0.11 -5.09
CA LEU A 59 9.82 1.20 -4.61
C LEU A 59 10.99 2.10 -4.20
N ALA A 60 11.98 1.57 -3.47
CA ALA A 60 13.18 2.28 -3.04
C ALA A 60 14.03 2.72 -4.24
N HIS A 61 14.13 1.88 -5.29
CA HIS A 61 14.74 2.27 -6.55
C HIS A 61 14.00 3.44 -7.21
N ALA A 62 12.67 3.34 -7.31
CA ALA A 62 11.85 4.33 -7.98
C ALA A 62 11.88 5.71 -7.28
N VAL A 63 11.85 5.74 -5.94
CA VAL A 63 11.88 7.01 -5.20
C VAL A 63 13.30 7.48 -4.85
N GLY A 64 14.29 6.61 -4.99
CA GLY A 64 15.72 6.91 -4.91
C GLY A 64 16.35 6.86 -3.50
N SER A 65 15.58 6.61 -2.44
CA SER A 65 16.12 6.36 -1.10
C SER A 65 15.10 5.74 -0.14
N GLU A 66 15.58 5.03 0.88
CA GLU A 66 14.76 4.49 1.97
C GLU A 66 13.97 5.59 2.70
N GLY A 67 14.60 6.73 3.01
CA GLY A 67 13.92 7.86 3.66
C GLY A 67 12.75 8.42 2.85
N ARG A 68 12.80 8.34 1.51
CA ARG A 68 11.68 8.72 0.64
C ARG A 68 10.58 7.68 0.60
N VAL A 69 10.91 6.39 0.74
CA VAL A 69 9.91 5.33 0.93
C VAL A 69 9.16 5.57 2.24
N GLU A 70 9.87 5.80 3.35
CA GLU A 70 9.24 6.11 4.64
C GLU A 70 8.36 7.36 4.57
N ALA A 71 8.83 8.42 3.88
CA ALA A 71 8.04 9.63 3.68
C ALA A 71 6.76 9.35 2.88
N LEU A 72 6.85 8.58 1.79
CA LEU A 72 5.70 8.22 0.96
C LEU A 72 4.68 7.39 1.75
N VAL A 73 5.13 6.38 2.49
CA VAL A 73 4.27 5.57 3.38
C VAL A 73 3.68 6.42 4.50
N SER A 74 4.42 7.40 5.02
CA SER A 74 3.94 8.33 6.05
C SER A 74 2.85 9.26 5.51
N LEU A 75 2.99 9.76 4.28
CA LEU A 75 1.97 10.57 3.62
C LEU A 75 0.72 9.74 3.30
N ALA A 76 0.91 8.53 2.78
CA ALA A 76 -0.17 7.58 2.52
C ALA A 76 -0.93 7.22 3.82
N SER A 77 -0.22 7.02 4.92
CA SER A 77 -0.85 6.70 6.21
C SER A 77 -1.60 7.89 6.83
N ILE A 78 -1.21 9.15 6.56
CA ILE A 78 -2.00 10.33 6.95
C ILE A 78 -3.39 10.29 6.33
N SER A 79 -3.49 9.87 5.06
CA SER A 79 -4.78 9.69 4.37
C SER A 79 -5.67 8.62 5.01
N PHE A 80 -5.12 7.72 5.84
CA PHE A 80 -5.85 6.72 6.62
C PHE A 80 -5.95 7.04 8.12
N ARG A 81 -5.53 8.22 8.57
CA ARG A 81 -5.60 8.58 10.00
C ARG A 81 -7.03 8.91 10.43
N ARG A 82 -7.80 7.86 10.74
CA ARG A 82 -8.67 7.78 11.92
C ARG A 82 -8.70 6.32 12.40
N GLU A 83 -7.91 6.05 13.44
CA GLU A 83 -8.03 4.98 14.45
C GLU A 83 -8.18 3.52 13.96
N SER A 84 -7.09 2.72 14.08
CA SER A 84 -7.10 1.28 14.51
C SER A 84 -5.88 0.44 14.04
N VAL A 85 -4.96 0.98 13.22
CA VAL A 85 -3.74 0.23 12.83
C VAL A 85 -2.61 0.53 13.82
N SER A 86 -2.20 -0.47 14.58
CA SER A 86 -1.15 -0.39 15.63
C SER A 86 0.29 -0.26 15.09
N THR A 87 0.47 -0.06 13.79
CA THR A 87 1.78 -0.10 13.11
C THR A 87 2.15 1.28 12.61
N THR A 88 3.39 1.69 12.90
CA THR A 88 3.93 2.97 12.38
C THR A 88 4.37 2.81 10.93
N PRO A 89 4.42 3.89 10.13
CA PRO A 89 4.96 3.86 8.76
C PRO A 89 6.35 3.24 8.69
N LYS A 90 7.23 3.62 9.62
CA LYS A 90 8.58 3.07 9.74
C LYS A 90 8.55 1.55 9.95
N ARG A 91 7.71 1.06 10.88
CA ARG A 91 7.61 -0.38 11.15
C ARG A 91 7.05 -1.14 9.95
N PHE A 92 6.11 -0.56 9.22
CA PHE A 92 5.60 -1.17 7.98
C PHE A 92 6.70 -1.28 6.92
N VAL A 93 7.53 -0.24 6.75
CA VAL A 93 8.67 -0.29 5.83
C VAL A 93 9.68 -1.37 6.25
N GLU A 94 9.98 -1.50 7.55
CA GLU A 94 10.82 -2.59 8.06
C GLU A 94 10.25 -3.97 7.71
N MET A 95 8.93 -4.19 7.88
CA MET A 95 8.28 -5.45 7.51
C MET A 95 8.42 -5.76 6.01
N LEU A 96 8.26 -4.75 5.14
CA LEU A 96 8.48 -4.93 3.70
C LEU A 96 9.93 -5.34 3.42
N LYS A 97 10.91 -4.68 4.03
CA LYS A 97 12.35 -4.98 3.89
C LYS A 97 12.69 -6.40 4.32
N GLU A 98 12.13 -6.82 5.45
CA GLU A 98 12.31 -8.15 6.02
C GLU A 98 11.61 -9.23 5.18
N GLY A 99 10.70 -8.85 4.28
CA GLY A 99 9.86 -9.78 3.54
C GLY A 99 8.82 -10.47 4.43
N ASP A 100 8.41 -9.82 5.53
CA ASP A 100 7.44 -10.32 6.51
C ASP A 100 6.02 -10.27 5.93
N ARG A 101 5.76 -11.19 5.01
CA ARG A 101 4.53 -11.26 4.23
C ARG A 101 3.29 -11.34 5.10
N GLU A 102 3.32 -12.14 6.16
CA GLU A 102 2.14 -12.35 7.01
C GLU A 102 1.71 -11.05 7.70
N ASN A 103 2.65 -10.33 8.32
CA ASN A 103 2.34 -9.06 8.96
C ASN A 103 2.01 -7.97 7.94
N VAL A 104 2.66 -7.94 6.78
CA VAL A 104 2.31 -7.01 5.70
C VAL A 104 0.86 -7.21 5.27
N LEU A 105 0.43 -8.45 5.02
CA LEU A 105 -0.95 -8.75 4.63
C LEU A 105 -1.94 -8.40 5.73
N LEU A 106 -1.63 -8.69 7.00
CA LEU A 106 -2.48 -8.30 8.13
C LEU A 106 -2.72 -6.79 8.17
N ILE A 107 -1.70 -5.99 7.90
CA ILE A 107 -1.82 -4.53 7.85
C ILE A 107 -2.62 -4.09 6.63
N LEU A 108 -2.34 -4.64 5.45
CA LEU A 108 -3.07 -4.30 4.22
C LEU A 108 -4.56 -4.64 4.33
N SER A 109 -4.93 -5.81 4.88
CA SER A 109 -6.32 -6.20 5.12
C SER A 109 -7.03 -5.20 6.04
N ARG A 110 -6.39 -4.79 7.15
CA ARG A 110 -6.96 -3.79 8.06
C ARG A 110 -7.15 -2.44 7.36
N VAL A 111 -6.18 -2.01 6.57
CA VAL A 111 -6.29 -0.75 5.81
C VAL A 111 -7.41 -0.81 4.79
N LEU A 112 -7.57 -1.94 4.09
CA LEU A 112 -8.67 -2.17 3.14
C LEU A 112 -10.03 -2.17 3.84
N GLU A 113 -10.17 -2.86 4.98
CA GLU A 113 -11.38 -2.85 5.80
C GLU A 113 -11.80 -1.43 6.21
N MET A 114 -10.84 -0.62 6.68
CA MET A 114 -11.09 0.79 6.99
C MET A 114 -11.51 1.59 5.76
N ALA A 115 -10.83 1.40 4.62
CA ALA A 115 -11.16 2.08 3.37
C ALA A 115 -12.56 1.70 2.84
N ARG A 116 -13.05 0.49 3.16
CA ARG A 116 -14.44 0.06 2.91
C ARG A 116 -15.42 0.72 3.91
N GLY A 117 -15.07 0.81 5.19
CA GLY A 117 -15.88 1.46 6.23
C GLY A 117 -16.13 2.94 5.96
N ILE A 118 -15.09 3.68 5.54
CA ILE A 118 -15.18 5.09 5.15
C ILE A 118 -16.11 5.29 3.95
N ARG A 119 -16.11 4.37 2.98
CA ARG A 119 -17.02 4.43 1.83
C ARG A 119 -18.48 4.28 2.24
N ARG A 120 -18.78 3.38 3.18
CA ARG A 120 -20.16 3.17 3.66
C ARG A 120 -20.73 4.38 4.40
N SER A 121 -19.96 5.02 5.28
CA SER A 121 -20.46 6.19 6.04
C SER A 121 -20.70 7.42 5.16
N MET A 122 -19.96 7.59 4.07
CA MET A 122 -20.19 8.68 3.11
C MET A 122 -21.44 8.49 2.25
N ILE A 123 -21.84 7.24 1.98
CA ILE A 123 -23.05 6.95 1.20
C ILE A 123 -24.30 7.14 2.08
N GLU A 124 -24.25 6.67 3.34
CA GLU A 124 -25.36 6.83 4.28
C GLU A 124 -25.56 8.27 4.76
N GLY A 125 -24.51 9.11 4.77
CA GLY A 125 -24.58 10.52 5.17
C GLY A 125 -25.14 11.48 4.11
N VAL A 126 -25.44 11.00 2.89
CA VAL A 126 -25.98 11.82 1.78
C VAL A 126 -27.50 11.63 1.61
N GLU A 127 -28.08 10.60 2.24
CA GLU A 127 -29.53 10.33 2.23
C GLU A 127 -30.27 10.88 3.48
N GLY A 128 -29.60 11.65 4.33
CA GLY A 128 -30.14 12.22 5.58
C GLY A 128 -30.48 13.71 5.52
#